data_AF-A0A0S8A8V4-F1
#
_entry.id   AF-A0A0S8A8V4-F1
#
_cell.length_a   1.000
_cell.length_b   1.000
_cell.length_c   1.000
_cell.angle_alpha   90.00
_cell.angle_beta   90.00
_cell.angle_gamma   90.00
#
_symmetry.space_group_name_H-M   'P 1'
#
loop_
_entity.id
_entity.type
_entity.pdbx_description
1 polymer ?
#
loop_
_entity_poly.entity_id
_entity_poly.type
_entity_poly.pdbx_seq_one_letter_code
_entity_poly.pdbx_strand_id
1 'polypeptide(L)'
;EAVEARAAAEGLRSRIQALVVSMANWFPDVTPTLTVIEPKAVGALDPQVRTRAMNSFKSQTASRGVHFVLPADRTDGVIPFAAEALQEHYADWWVQRTRSDHSNWGFLAIKP
;
A
#
# COMPACT_ATOMS: atom_id res chain seq x y z
N GLU A 1 2.87 -1.68 17.70
CA GLU A 1 4.12 -2.05 18.40
C GLU A 1 4.90 -3.24 17.81
N ALA A 2 4.30 -4.18 17.06
CA ALA A 2 5.00 -5.41 16.66
C ALA A 2 6.19 -5.24 15.70
N VAL A 3 6.16 -4.27 14.77
CA VAL A 3 7.19 -4.14 13.72
C VAL A 3 8.53 -3.67 14.28
N GLU A 4 8.56 -2.66 15.15
CA GLU A 4 9.82 -2.17 15.74
C GLU A 4 10.45 -3.20 16.68
N ALA A 5 9.63 -3.86 17.51
CA ALA A 5 10.10 -4.93 18.38
C ALA A 5 10.69 -6.10 17.58
N ARG A 6 10.04 -6.49 16.46
CA ARG A 6 10.58 -7.48 15.54
C ARG A 6 11.87 -7.00 14.89
N ALA A 7 11.92 -5.76 14.38
CA ALA A 7 13.12 -5.19 13.79
C ALA A 7 14.31 -5.16 14.76
N ALA A 8 14.06 -4.88 16.04
CA ALA A 8 15.07 -4.95 17.09
C ALA A 8 15.58 -6.38 17.32
N ALA A 9 14.67 -7.36 17.40
CA ALA A 9 15.03 -8.77 17.56
C ALA A 9 15.87 -9.32 16.40
N GLU A 10 15.61 -8.85 15.17
CA GLU A 10 16.33 -9.26 13.96
C GLU A 10 17.58 -8.40 13.66
N GLY A 11 17.94 -7.44 14.52
CA GLY A 11 19.10 -6.55 14.31
C GLY A 11 18.93 -5.54 13.15
N LEU A 12 17.70 -5.28 12.71
CA LEU A 12 17.36 -4.39 11.60
C LEU A 12 16.89 -3.00 12.04
N ARG A 13 16.96 -2.68 13.34
CA ARG A 13 16.41 -1.43 13.90
C ARG A 13 16.93 -0.16 13.22
N SER A 14 18.19 -0.12 12.81
CA SER A 14 18.78 1.04 12.12
C SER A 14 18.28 1.21 10.68
N ARG A 15 17.59 0.22 10.12
CA ARG A 15 17.08 0.20 8.74
C ARG A 15 15.56 0.37 8.65
N ILE A 16 14.87 0.41 9.79
CA ILE A 16 13.42 0.47 9.86
C ILE A 16 13.02 1.65 10.72
N GLN A 17 12.13 2.48 10.18
CA GLN A 17 11.46 3.55 10.90
C GLN A 17 9.96 3.26 10.90
N ALA A 18 9.33 3.25 12.07
CA ALA A 18 7.88 3.21 12.18
C ALA A 18 7.36 4.58 12.60
N LEU A 19 6.20 4.96 12.07
CA LEU A 19 5.60 6.27 12.28
C LEU A 19 4.12 6.11 12.58
N VAL A 20 3.61 6.90 13.52
CA VAL A 20 2.17 7.06 13.75
C VAL A 20 1.78 8.45 13.23
N VAL A 21 1.13 8.48 12.07
CA VAL A 21 0.81 9.71 11.34
C VAL A 21 -0.65 9.70 10.90
N SER A 22 -1.26 10.89 10.83
CA SER A 22 -2.55 11.05 10.17
C SER A 22 -2.34 11.12 8.66
N MET A 23 -2.91 10.17 7.92
CA MET A 23 -2.84 10.12 6.46
C MET A 23 -3.42 11.38 5.78
N ALA A 24 -4.33 12.11 6.45
CA ALA A 24 -4.88 13.37 5.92
C ALA A 24 -3.82 14.48 5.80
N ASN A 25 -2.78 14.43 6.64
CA ASN A 25 -1.75 15.46 6.77
C ASN A 25 -0.33 14.90 6.57
N TRP A 26 -0.21 13.67 6.08
CA TRP A 26 1.08 13.03 5.88
C TRP A 26 1.66 13.38 4.51
N PHE A 27 2.86 13.95 4.51
CA PHE A 27 3.64 14.25 3.32
C PHE A 27 5.00 13.59 3.50
N PRO A 28 5.15 12.34 3.04
CA PRO A 28 6.44 11.67 3.14
C PRO A 28 7.48 12.45 2.32
N ASP A 29 8.65 12.73 2.89
CA ASP A 29 9.80 13.24 2.13
C ASP A 29 10.72 12.07 1.76
N VAL A 30 10.13 11.09 1.09
CA VAL A 30 10.83 9.89 0.62
C VAL A 30 10.46 9.63 -0.83
N THR A 31 11.39 9.05 -1.58
CA THR A 31 11.19 8.66 -2.97
C THR A 31 11.32 7.13 -3.08
N PRO A 32 10.28 6.38 -2.72
CA PRO A 32 10.37 4.92 -2.66
C PRO A 32 10.52 4.32 -4.07
N THR A 33 11.33 3.27 -4.17
CA THR A 33 11.36 2.37 -5.33
C THR A 33 10.33 1.24 -5.20
N LEU A 34 9.88 0.96 -3.98
CA LEU A 34 8.82 0.01 -3.65
C LEU A 34 7.90 0.58 -2.58
N THR A 35 6.59 0.56 -2.84
CA THR A 35 5.54 0.89 -1.87
C THR A 35 4.65 -0.32 -1.70
N VAL A 36 4.46 -0.79 -0.46
CA VAL A 36 3.53 -1.88 -0.15
C VAL A 36 2.26 -1.29 0.44
N ILE A 37 1.10 -1.67 -0.10
CA ILE A 37 -0.19 -1.11 0.27
C ILE A 37 -1.10 -2.24 0.77
N GLU A 38 -1.58 -2.10 2.00
CA GLU A 38 -2.61 -2.94 2.59
C GLU A 38 -4.00 -2.38 2.26
N PRO A 39 -4.82 -3.05 1.42
CA PRO A 39 -6.14 -2.54 1.03
C PRO A 39 -7.07 -2.25 2.20
N LYS A 40 -7.02 -3.03 3.29
CA LYS A 40 -7.87 -2.81 4.46
C LYS A 40 -7.55 -1.48 5.15
N ALA A 41 -6.26 -1.15 5.27
CA ALA A 41 -5.81 0.09 5.90
C ALA A 41 -6.25 1.32 5.09
N VAL A 42 -6.13 1.25 3.76
CA VAL A 42 -6.52 2.33 2.86
C VAL A 42 -8.05 2.44 2.72
N GLY A 43 -8.75 1.30 2.71
CA GLY A 43 -10.20 1.22 2.62
C GLY A 43 -10.93 1.81 3.84
N ALA A 44 -10.29 1.76 5.02
CA ALA A 44 -10.83 2.36 6.25
C ALA A 44 -10.75 3.91 6.28
N LEU A 45 -10.04 4.52 5.32
CA LEU A 45 -9.96 5.98 5.22
C LEU A 45 -11.22 6.56 4.56
N ASP A 46 -11.54 7.81 4.94
CA ASP A 46 -12.50 8.63 4.21
C ASP A 46 -12.17 8.67 2.70
N PRO A 47 -13.15 8.61 1.78
CA PRO A 47 -12.90 8.55 0.34
C PRO A 47 -12.01 9.67 -0.21
N GLN A 48 -12.13 10.89 0.32
CA GLN A 48 -11.34 12.04 -0.12
C GLN A 48 -9.89 11.91 0.39
N VAL A 49 -9.73 11.50 1.65
CA VAL A 49 -8.41 11.22 2.25
C VAL A 49 -7.70 10.08 1.52
N ARG A 50 -8.42 9.00 1.21
CA ARG A 50 -7.92 7.86 0.44
C ARG A 50 -7.38 8.30 -0.92
N THR A 51 -8.18 9.03 -1.69
CA THR A 51 -7.77 9.51 -3.02
C THR A 51 -6.52 10.37 -2.95
N ARG A 52 -6.47 11.29 -1.98
CA ARG A 52 -5.29 12.14 -1.74
C ARG A 52 -4.06 11.31 -1.40
N ALA A 53 -4.18 10.35 -0.47
CA ALA A 53 -3.08 9.49 -0.06
C ALA A 53 -2.54 8.67 -1.23
N MET A 54 -3.42 8.04 -2.01
CA MET A 54 -3.02 7.27 -3.20
C MET A 54 -2.28 8.13 -4.23
N ASN A 55 -2.75 9.36 -4.47
CA ASN A 55 -2.07 10.31 -5.35
C ASN A 55 -0.70 10.73 -4.82
N SER A 56 -0.57 10.99 -3.51
CA SER A 56 0.71 11.30 -2.89
C SER A 56 1.70 10.13 -3.00
N PHE A 57 1.25 8.89 -2.78
CA PHE A 57 2.12 7.72 -2.95
C PHE A 57 2.63 7.62 -4.38
N LYS A 58 1.74 7.77 -5.37
CA LYS A 58 2.11 7.73 -6.79
C LYS A 58 3.07 8.85 -7.20
N SER A 59 2.86 10.06 -6.70
CA SER A 59 3.69 11.22 -7.07
C SER A 59 5.12 11.07 -6.53
N GLN A 60 5.26 10.54 -5.32
CA GLN A 60 6.54 10.37 -4.63
C GLN A 60 7.33 9.15 -5.08
N THR A 61 6.67 8.11 -5.59
CA THR A 61 7.36 6.92 -6.10
C THR A 61 8.30 7.27 -7.26
N ALA A 62 9.52 6.74 -7.22
CA ALA A 62 10.51 6.93 -8.28
C ALA A 62 9.99 6.43 -9.65
N SER A 63 10.48 6.98 -10.76
CA SER A 63 10.20 6.38 -12.09
C SER A 63 10.68 4.92 -12.09
N ARG A 64 9.90 4.04 -12.73
CA ARG A 64 10.07 2.58 -12.68
C ARG A 64 9.91 1.96 -11.29
N GLY A 65 9.48 2.74 -10.29
CA GLY A 65 9.13 2.24 -8.97
C GLY A 65 7.84 1.42 -9.00
N VAL A 66 7.65 0.61 -7.97
CA VAL A 66 6.59 -0.40 -7.91
C VAL A 66 5.69 -0.16 -6.71
N HIS A 67 4.38 -0.24 -6.94
CA HIS A 67 3.42 -0.42 -5.87
C HIS A 67 2.99 -1.88 -5.84
N PHE A 68 3.16 -2.53 -4.69
CA PHE A 68 2.63 -3.87 -4.43
C PHE A 68 1.40 -3.75 -3.53
N VAL A 69 0.22 -3.99 -4.11
CA VAL A 69 -1.04 -3.99 -3.39
C VAL A 69 -1.31 -5.41 -2.92
N LEU A 70 -1.39 -5.58 -1.60
CA LEU A 70 -1.61 -6.86 -0.97
C LEU A 70 -3.00 -7.42 -1.33
N PRO A 71 -3.18 -8.75 -1.30
CA PRO A 71 -4.50 -9.36 -1.41
C PRO A 71 -5.41 -8.87 -0.27
N ALA A 72 -6.67 -8.55 -0.56
CA ALA A 72 -7.64 -8.17 0.46
C ALA A 72 -8.29 -9.41 1.09
N ASP A 73 -7.77 -9.87 2.23
CA ASP A 73 -8.36 -11.03 2.93
C ASP A 73 -9.85 -10.79 3.23
N ARG A 74 -10.72 -11.67 2.73
CA ARG A 74 -12.13 -11.69 3.12
C ARG A 74 -12.21 -12.01 4.61
N THR A 75 -12.80 -11.10 5.37
CA THR A 75 -13.18 -11.35 6.77
C THR A 75 -14.70 -11.54 6.79
N ASP A 76 -15.17 -12.62 7.40
CA ASP A 76 -16.60 -12.94 7.44
C ASP A 76 -17.41 -11.75 8.01
N GLY A 77 -18.50 -11.40 7.32
CA GLY A 77 -19.39 -10.30 7.72
C GLY A 77 -18.95 -8.88 7.32
N VAL A 78 -17.79 -8.71 6.69
CA VAL A 78 -17.31 -7.40 6.18
C VAL A 78 -17.07 -7.51 4.69
N ILE A 79 -17.68 -6.63 3.88
CA ILE A 79 -17.31 -6.50 2.46
C ILE A 79 -15.91 -5.85 2.44
N PRO A 80 -14.84 -6.57 2.08
CA PRO A 80 -13.51 -5.98 2.07
C PRO A 80 -13.47 -4.90 0.99
N PHE A 81 -12.71 -3.83 1.25
CA PHE A 81 -12.31 -2.93 0.18
C PHE A 81 -11.43 -3.73 -0.78
N ALA A 82 -12.02 -4.12 -1.91
CA ALA A 82 -11.40 -5.03 -2.86
C ALA A 82 -10.12 -4.38 -3.42
N ALA A 83 -9.05 -5.16 -3.59
CA ALA A 83 -7.83 -4.65 -4.21
C ALA A 83 -8.11 -4.08 -5.62
N GLU A 84 -9.10 -4.65 -6.32
CA GLU A 84 -9.60 -4.19 -7.60
C GLU A 84 -10.12 -2.75 -7.57
N ALA A 85 -10.73 -2.31 -6.46
CA ALA A 85 -11.17 -0.92 -6.30
C ALA A 85 -9.98 0.06 -6.21
N LEU A 86 -8.78 -0.42 -5.87
CA LEU A 86 -7.55 0.36 -5.94
C LEU A 86 -6.93 0.37 -7.35
N GLN A 87 -7.28 -0.56 -8.25
CA GLN A 87 -6.70 -0.61 -9.60
C GLN A 87 -7.06 0.63 -10.42
N GLU A 88 -8.22 1.25 -10.19
CA GLU A 88 -8.64 2.49 -10.86
C GLU A 88 -7.65 3.64 -10.63
N HIS A 89 -6.95 3.67 -9.49
CA HIS A 89 -5.93 4.67 -9.22
C HIS A 89 -4.66 4.49 -10.07
N TYR A 90 -4.50 3.38 -10.79
CA TYR A 90 -3.30 3.03 -11.56
C TYR A 90 -3.55 2.95 -13.07
N ALA A 91 -4.58 3.63 -13.60
CA ALA A 91 -4.92 3.60 -15.03
C ALA A 91 -3.77 4.04 -15.96
N ASP A 92 -2.84 4.85 -15.46
CA ASP A 92 -1.64 5.37 -16.14
C ASP A 92 -0.37 4.54 -15.88
N TRP A 93 -0.45 3.46 -15.10
CA TRP A 93 0.68 2.60 -14.73
C TRP A 93 0.54 1.22 -15.37
N TRP A 94 1.64 0.48 -15.48
CA TRP A 94 1.58 -0.90 -15.95
C TRP A 94 1.19 -1.83 -14.80
N VAL A 95 0.02 -2.48 -14.90
CA VAL A 95 -0.52 -3.35 -13.84
C VAL A 95 -0.36 -4.82 -14.20
N GLN A 96 0.26 -5.59 -13.30
CA GLN A 96 0.38 -7.04 -13.36
C GLN A 96 -0.34 -7.68 -12.17
N ARG A 97 -1.29 -8.58 -12.44
CA ARG A 97 -1.98 -9.34 -11.39
C ARG A 97 -1.07 -10.45 -10.86
N THR A 98 -1.02 -10.59 -9.54
CA THR A 98 -0.31 -11.71 -8.90
C THR A 98 -1.31 -12.82 -8.59
N ARG A 99 -1.14 -13.99 -9.20
CA ARG A 99 -1.98 -15.16 -8.94
C ARG A 99 -1.69 -15.70 -7.54
N SER A 100 -2.68 -15.66 -6.67
CA SER A 100 -2.77 -16.54 -5.50
C SER A 100 -3.70 -17.71 -5.83
N ASP A 101 -3.39 -18.86 -5.26
CA ASP A 101 -4.07 -20.14 -5.34
C ASP A 101 -5.51 -20.14 -4.79
N HIS A 102 -5.92 -19.09 -4.08
CA HIS A 102 -7.30 -18.88 -3.64
C HIS A 102 -7.80 -17.47 -4.06
N SER A 103 -9.11 -17.27 -3.98
CA SER A 103 -9.95 -16.16 -4.47
C SER A 103 -9.58 -14.72 -4.07
N ASN A 104 -8.35 -14.48 -3.65
CA ASN A 104 -7.85 -13.24 -3.08
C ASN A 104 -6.56 -12.82 -3.79
N TRP A 105 -6.65 -11.92 -4.77
CA TRP A 105 -5.51 -11.54 -5.60
C TRP A 105 -5.00 -10.15 -5.23
N GLY A 106 -3.69 -10.05 -5.00
CA GLY A 106 -2.98 -8.78 -5.02
C GLY A 106 -2.60 -8.36 -6.44
N PHE A 107 -1.95 -7.20 -6.57
CA PHE A 107 -1.37 -6.79 -7.85
C PHE A 107 -0.12 -5.92 -7.68
N LEU A 108 0.69 -5.90 -8.74
CA LEU A 108 1.82 -5.01 -8.90
C LEU A 108 1.41 -3.91 -9.89
N ALA A 109 1.72 -2.66 -9.56
CA ALA A 109 1.61 -1.53 -10.47
C ALA A 109 2.98 -0.88 -10.61
N ILE A 110 3.46 -0.73 -11.84
CA ILE A 110 4.79 -0.23 -12.18
C ILE A 110 4.64 1.16 -12.79
N LYS A 111 5.30 2.14 -12.17
CA LYS A 111 5.34 3.52 -12.67
C LYS A 111 6.11 3.57 -13.99
N PRO A 112 5.59 4.24 -15.04
CA PRO A 112 6.32 4.46 -16.27
C PRO A 112 7.72 5.10 -16.08
#